data_AF-A0A3S2XTW8-F1
#
_entry.id   AF-A0A3S2XTW8-F1
#
_cell.length_a   1.000
_cell.length_b   1.000
_cell.length_c   1.000
_cell.angle_alpha   90.00
_cell.angle_beta   90.00
_cell.angle_gamma   90.00
#
_symmetry.space_group_name_H-M   'P 1'
#
loop_
_entity.id
_entity.type
_entity.pdbx_description
1 polymer ?
#
loop_
_entity_poly.entity_id
_entity_poly.type
_entity_poly.pdbx_seq_one_letter_code
_entity_poly.pdbx_strand_id
1 'polypeptide(L)'
;MELMMERWGYVRVSVSKEEQAAGWADQIAKLEKMGCTRFFKEEESTRNARPVFERMLKEAMLHAKKNDSVCLCAAKLDRAFRDLAAADAAINDMPDSGVVWHLPDVSDKPLDPADAGQMLLMRLMGAVAQFERDRLAERRAIGIAKAKQDGKYKGRAPTARAKTDDVLALKARGMKASEIAAVAKIGVASVYRILSDNKAAS
;
A
#
# COMPACT_ATOMS: atom_id res chain seq x y z
N MET A 1 10.62 30.18 -24.97
CA MET A 1 10.52 30.50 -23.54
C MET A 1 9.85 29.30 -22.91
N GLU A 2 10.65 28.37 -22.38
CA GLU A 2 10.15 27.14 -21.77
C GLU A 2 9.41 27.54 -20.49
N LEU A 3 8.08 27.38 -20.48
CA LEU A 3 7.27 27.63 -19.29
C LEU A 3 7.89 26.81 -18.15
N MET A 4 8.29 27.49 -17.06
CA MET A 4 8.75 26.84 -15.83
C MET A 4 7.56 26.12 -15.18
N MET A 5 7.19 24.98 -15.73
CA MET A 5 6.18 24.09 -15.17
C MET A 5 6.80 23.40 -13.96
N GLU A 6 6.26 23.67 -12.77
CA GLU A 6 6.75 23.06 -11.54
C GLU A 6 6.53 21.54 -11.56
N ARG A 7 7.55 20.77 -11.17
CA ARG A 7 7.53 19.31 -11.21
C ARG A 7 7.53 18.73 -9.81
N TRP A 8 6.54 17.91 -9.50
CA TRP A 8 6.43 17.25 -8.20
C TRP A 8 6.59 15.74 -8.36
N GLY A 9 7.45 15.12 -7.56
CA GLY A 9 7.70 13.68 -7.55
C GLY A 9 6.80 12.95 -6.58
N TYR A 10 6.12 11.89 -7.04
CA TYR A 10 5.43 10.92 -6.20
C TYR A 10 6.26 9.64 -6.13
N VAL A 11 6.54 9.18 -4.90
CA VAL A 11 7.34 8.00 -4.65
C VAL A 11 6.58 7.08 -3.69
N ARG A 12 6.55 5.78 -4.03
CA ARG A 12 5.82 4.76 -3.27
C ARG A 12 6.67 3.51 -3.10
N VAL A 13 6.68 2.96 -1.89
CA VAL A 13 7.36 1.68 -1.57
C VAL A 13 6.45 0.74 -0.81
N SER A 14 6.66 -0.57 -1.01
CA SER A 14 6.03 -1.63 -0.24
C SER A 14 6.81 -1.94 1.04
N VAL A 15 6.13 -2.42 2.09
CA VAL A 15 6.68 -2.51 3.45
C VAL A 15 7.49 -3.80 3.67
N SER A 16 8.77 -3.75 3.31
CA SER A 16 9.86 -4.59 3.82
C SER A 16 11.02 -3.63 4.15
N LYS A 17 11.43 -3.55 5.42
CA LYS A 17 12.32 -2.48 5.93
C LYS A 17 13.69 -2.44 5.24
N GLU A 18 14.21 -3.57 4.78
CA GLU A 18 15.51 -3.63 4.10
C GLU A 18 15.46 -3.16 2.63
N GLU A 19 14.33 -3.31 1.93
CA GLU A 19 14.18 -2.86 0.52
C GLU A 19 13.78 -1.38 0.39
N GLN A 20 13.36 -0.75 1.49
CA GLN A 20 12.88 0.62 1.53
C GLN A 20 13.95 1.65 1.14
N ALA A 21 15.15 1.59 1.70
CA ALA A 21 16.15 2.63 1.51
C ALA A 21 16.61 2.74 0.05
N ALA A 22 16.86 1.59 -0.60
CA ALA A 22 17.23 1.53 -2.01
C ALA A 22 16.04 1.92 -2.91
N GLY A 23 14.84 1.41 -2.62
CA GLY A 23 13.64 1.72 -3.40
C GLY A 23 13.24 3.20 -3.36
N TRP A 24 13.47 3.91 -2.25
CA TRP A 24 13.29 5.36 -2.18
C TRP A 24 14.39 6.10 -2.95
N ALA A 25 15.66 5.76 -2.71
CA ALA A 25 16.79 6.48 -3.29
C ALA A 25 16.78 6.43 -4.82
N ASP A 26 16.52 5.27 -5.42
CA ASP A 26 16.51 5.11 -6.87
C ASP A 26 15.38 5.91 -7.53
N GLN A 27 14.19 5.88 -6.93
CA GLN A 27 13.04 6.64 -7.44
C GLN A 27 13.27 8.14 -7.31
N ILE A 28 13.77 8.60 -6.16
CA ILE A 28 14.07 10.02 -5.93
C ILE A 28 15.13 10.49 -6.91
N ALA A 29 16.25 9.78 -7.06
CA ALA A 29 17.32 10.15 -7.98
C ALA A 29 16.83 10.23 -9.44
N LYS A 30 15.93 9.33 -9.87
CA LYS A 30 15.31 9.40 -11.21
C LYS A 30 14.44 10.65 -11.36
N LEU A 31 13.64 10.97 -10.35
CA LEU A 31 12.72 12.12 -10.36
C LEU A 31 13.47 13.46 -10.23
N GLU A 32 14.56 13.53 -9.46
CA GLU A 32 15.44 14.69 -9.39
C GLU A 32 16.05 14.99 -10.76
N LYS A 33 16.48 13.95 -11.51
CA LYS A 33 16.94 14.11 -12.91
C LYS A 33 15.85 14.60 -13.85
N MET A 34 14.58 14.34 -13.53
CA MET A 34 13.43 14.89 -14.25
C MET A 34 13.11 16.33 -13.83
N GLY A 35 13.87 16.94 -12.90
CA GLY A 35 13.66 18.30 -12.42
C GLY A 35 12.59 18.42 -11.34
N CYS A 36 12.22 17.33 -10.66
CA CYS A 36 11.27 17.40 -9.55
C CYS A 36 11.85 18.17 -8.37
N THR A 37 11.13 19.18 -7.89
CA THR A 37 11.54 20.05 -6.77
C THR A 37 10.84 19.71 -5.47
N ARG A 38 9.68 19.05 -5.54
CA ARG A 38 8.84 18.69 -4.39
C ARG A 38 8.51 17.22 -4.40
N PHE A 39 8.59 16.55 -3.24
CA PHE A 39 8.40 15.10 -3.14
C PHE A 39 7.28 14.69 -2.19
N PHE A 40 6.49 13.71 -2.63
CA PHE A 40 5.40 13.09 -1.90
C PHE A 40 5.72 11.61 -1.70
N LYS A 41 5.87 11.20 -0.45
CA LYS A 41 6.31 9.86 -0.07
C LYS A 41 5.15 9.08 0.54
N GLU A 42 4.73 8.02 -0.14
CA GLU A 42 3.68 7.10 0.32
C GLU A 42 4.25 5.73 0.72
N GLU A 43 3.90 5.27 1.92
CA GLU A 43 4.17 3.91 2.36
C GLU A 43 2.93 3.03 2.15
N GLU A 44 3.09 1.88 1.50
CA GLU A 44 2.00 0.94 1.28
C GLU A 44 1.64 0.19 2.57
N SER A 45 0.83 0.81 3.44
CA SER A 45 0.25 0.09 4.57
C SER A 45 -0.80 -0.94 4.10
N THR A 46 -1.14 -1.92 4.93
CA THR A 46 -2.27 -2.85 4.71
C THR A 46 -3.64 -2.18 4.57
N ARG A 47 -3.72 -0.84 4.69
CA ARG A 47 -4.93 -0.07 4.40
C ARG A 47 -4.91 0.36 2.94
N ASN A 48 -5.96 0.02 2.21
CA ASN A 48 -6.18 0.40 0.80
C ASN A 48 -6.23 1.92 0.51
N ALA A 49 -6.09 2.78 1.52
CA ALA A 49 -6.15 4.22 1.38
C ALA A 49 -4.80 4.80 0.92
N ARG A 50 -4.82 5.82 0.05
CA ARG A 50 -3.62 6.53 -0.44
C ARG A 50 -3.68 8.02 -0.06
N PRO A 51 -3.58 8.35 1.24
CA PRO A 51 -3.79 9.70 1.73
C PRO A 51 -2.75 10.69 1.21
N VAL A 52 -1.50 10.26 0.97
CA VAL A 52 -0.47 11.15 0.42
C VAL A 52 -0.74 11.46 -1.05
N PHE A 53 -1.17 10.46 -1.84
CA PHE A 53 -1.57 10.65 -3.23
C PHE A 53 -2.77 11.60 -3.37
N GLU A 54 -3.82 11.39 -2.58
CA GLU A 54 -5.02 12.25 -2.59
C GLU A 54 -4.69 13.70 -2.19
N ARG A 55 -3.88 13.87 -1.13
CA ARG A 55 -3.41 15.19 -0.71
C ARG A 55 -2.58 15.86 -1.80
N MET A 56 -1.64 15.14 -2.42
CA MET A 56 -0.81 15.64 -3.51
C MET A 56 -1.66 16.15 -4.67
N LEU A 57 -2.62 15.36 -5.14
CA LEU A 57 -3.51 15.77 -6.23
C LEU A 57 -4.28 17.04 -5.88
N LYS A 58 -4.85 17.11 -4.68
CA LYS A 58 -5.59 18.29 -4.21
C LYS A 58 -4.71 19.53 -4.17
N GLU A 59 -3.48 19.40 -3.67
CA GLU A 59 -2.51 20.49 -3.62
C GLU A 59 -2.08 20.93 -5.03
N ALA A 60 -1.87 19.98 -5.94
CA ALA A 60 -1.45 20.24 -7.31
C ALA A 60 -2.53 21.02 -8.07
N MET A 61 -3.80 20.61 -7.94
CA MET A 61 -4.93 21.33 -8.53
C MET A 61 -5.08 22.74 -7.99
N LEU A 62 -4.87 22.93 -6.67
CA LEU A 62 -4.92 24.27 -6.07
C LEU A 62 -3.79 25.17 -6.58
N HIS A 63 -2.62 24.59 -6.80
CA HIS A 63 -1.44 25.30 -7.27
C HIS A 63 -1.54 25.64 -8.76
N ALA A 64 -1.98 24.68 -9.59
CA ALA A 64 -2.17 24.87 -11.03
C ALA A 64 -3.15 26.01 -11.34
N LYS A 65 -4.22 26.19 -10.54
CA LYS A 65 -5.13 27.35 -10.64
C LYS A 65 -4.46 28.71 -10.48
N LYS A 66 -3.27 28.78 -9.85
CA LYS A 66 -2.54 30.03 -9.61
C LYS A 66 -1.37 30.23 -10.56
N ASN A 67 -0.74 29.15 -11.02
CA ASN A 67 0.56 29.15 -11.70
C ASN A 67 0.54 28.36 -13.01
N ASP A 68 -0.59 28.38 -13.73
CA ASP A 68 -0.90 27.71 -15.00
C ASP A 68 -0.88 26.17 -14.99
N SER A 69 0.19 25.52 -14.52
CA SER A 69 0.27 24.05 -14.54
C SER A 69 1.23 23.43 -13.53
N VAL A 70 0.93 22.19 -13.13
CA VAL A 70 1.81 21.34 -12.29
C VAL A 70 2.01 20.00 -12.98
N CYS A 71 3.27 19.57 -13.08
CA CYS A 71 3.62 18.26 -13.61
C CYS A 71 3.93 17.28 -12.50
N LEU A 72 3.04 16.31 -12.30
CA LEU A 72 3.25 15.20 -11.38
C LEU A 72 4.08 14.12 -12.07
N CYS A 73 5.15 13.68 -11.42
CA CYS A 73 6.08 12.71 -11.96
C CYS A 73 6.13 11.49 -11.04
N ALA A 74 6.18 10.29 -11.61
CA ALA A 74 6.47 9.06 -10.89
C ALA A 74 7.49 8.24 -11.68
N ALA A 75 8.29 7.43 -10.99
CA ALA A 75 9.38 6.70 -11.64
C ALA A 75 8.88 5.62 -12.64
N LYS A 76 7.67 5.09 -12.39
CA LYS A 76 6.97 4.06 -13.17
C LYS A 76 5.43 4.17 -13.01
N LEU A 77 4.69 3.65 -13.97
CA LEU A 77 3.21 3.60 -13.98
C LEU A 77 2.62 2.87 -12.76
N ASP A 78 3.17 1.71 -12.39
CA ASP A 78 2.70 0.88 -11.26
C ASP A 78 2.94 1.53 -9.89
N ARG A 79 3.85 2.52 -9.84
CA ARG A 79 4.12 3.32 -8.64
C ARG A 79 3.16 4.49 -8.54
N ALA A 80 2.74 5.08 -9.67
CA ALA A 80 1.76 6.16 -9.72
C ALA A 80 0.34 5.67 -9.40
N PHE A 81 -0.10 4.58 -10.02
CA PHE A 81 -1.51 4.18 -10.03
C PHE A 81 -1.73 2.76 -9.52
N ARG A 82 -2.90 2.54 -8.92
CA ARG A 82 -3.29 1.24 -8.35
C ARG A 82 -3.71 0.23 -9.41
N ASP A 83 -4.34 0.71 -10.47
CA ASP A 83 -4.87 -0.06 -11.57
C ASP A 83 -4.96 0.84 -12.81
N LEU A 84 -5.28 0.22 -13.95
CA LEU A 84 -5.43 0.93 -15.21
C LEU A 84 -6.55 1.98 -15.15
N ALA A 85 -7.67 1.66 -14.50
CA ALA A 85 -8.78 2.59 -14.37
C ALA A 85 -8.38 3.88 -13.62
N ALA A 86 -7.61 3.76 -12.54
CA ALA A 86 -7.06 4.91 -11.82
C ALA A 86 -6.06 5.71 -12.67
N ALA A 87 -5.29 5.05 -13.54
CA ALA A 87 -4.39 5.73 -14.46
C ALA A 87 -5.18 6.52 -15.53
N ASP A 88 -6.14 5.87 -16.18
CA ASP A 88 -7.01 6.52 -17.17
C ASP A 88 -7.74 7.71 -16.56
N ALA A 89 -8.32 7.57 -15.35
CA ALA A 89 -9.00 8.68 -14.68
C ALA A 89 -8.04 9.82 -14.31
N ALA A 90 -6.83 9.49 -13.84
CA ALA A 90 -5.84 10.50 -13.46
C ALA A 90 -5.29 11.29 -14.65
N ILE A 91 -5.37 10.75 -15.87
CA ILE A 91 -4.82 11.36 -17.09
C ILE A 91 -5.93 12.01 -17.93
N ASN A 92 -7.06 11.32 -18.14
CA ASN A 92 -8.11 11.76 -19.07
C ASN A 92 -9.22 12.57 -18.42
N ASP A 93 -9.50 12.38 -17.11
CA ASP A 93 -10.67 13.01 -16.47
C ASP A 93 -10.34 14.39 -15.87
N MET A 94 -9.10 14.87 -16.00
CA MET A 94 -8.63 16.13 -15.42
C MET A 94 -7.95 17.11 -16.39
N PRO A 95 -8.38 17.23 -17.67
CA PRO A 95 -7.69 18.07 -18.65
C PRO A 95 -7.67 19.56 -18.24
N ASP A 96 -8.77 20.06 -17.65
CA ASP A 96 -8.91 21.46 -17.25
C ASP A 96 -8.30 21.79 -15.87
N SER A 97 -7.67 20.80 -15.22
CA SER A 97 -7.11 20.99 -13.88
C SER A 97 -5.77 21.71 -13.87
N GLY A 98 -5.11 21.82 -15.04
CA GLY A 98 -3.71 22.23 -15.17
C GLY A 98 -2.71 21.23 -14.58
N VAL A 99 -3.17 20.04 -14.16
CA VAL A 99 -2.31 18.97 -13.65
C VAL A 99 -2.06 17.97 -14.77
N VAL A 100 -0.77 17.73 -15.06
CA VAL A 100 -0.33 16.75 -16.05
C VAL A 100 0.56 15.70 -15.39
N TRP A 101 0.60 14.49 -15.95
CA TRP A 101 1.44 13.41 -15.45
C TRP A 101 2.63 13.19 -16.38
N HIS A 102 3.83 12.96 -15.84
CA HIS A 102 4.98 12.51 -16.60
C HIS A 102 5.45 11.16 -16.05
N LEU A 103 5.32 10.14 -16.89
CA LEU A 103 5.72 8.76 -16.62
C LEU A 103 6.84 8.36 -17.59
N PRO A 104 8.10 8.31 -17.13
CA PRO A 104 9.27 8.12 -17.99
C PRO A 104 9.39 6.69 -18.55
N ASP A 105 8.54 5.76 -18.12
CA ASP A 105 8.41 4.43 -18.68
C ASP A 105 7.36 4.36 -19.81
N VAL A 106 6.55 5.42 -19.97
CA VAL A 106 5.57 5.58 -21.05
C VAL A 106 6.05 6.59 -22.10
N SER A 107 6.58 7.75 -21.69
CA SER A 107 6.97 8.82 -22.61
C SER A 107 8.11 9.66 -22.03
N ASP A 108 8.95 10.23 -22.90
CA ASP A 108 10.00 11.20 -22.52
C ASP A 108 9.44 12.59 -22.19
N LYS A 109 8.14 12.81 -22.43
CA LYS A 109 7.44 14.06 -22.19
C LYS A 109 6.24 13.83 -21.27
N PRO A 110 5.71 14.89 -20.64
CA PRO A 110 4.42 14.82 -19.97
C PRO A 110 3.35 14.22 -20.88
N LEU A 111 2.48 13.41 -20.29
CA LEU A 111 1.41 12.71 -20.97
C LEU A 111 0.37 13.69 -21.48
N ASP A 112 0.07 13.57 -22.76
CA ASP A 112 -0.97 14.32 -23.45
C ASP A 112 -2.13 13.37 -23.77
N PRO A 113 -3.33 13.57 -23.17
CA PRO A 113 -4.52 12.78 -23.49
C PRO A 113 -4.90 12.79 -24.99
N ALA A 114 -4.48 13.81 -25.75
CA ALA A 114 -4.70 13.89 -27.19
C ALA A 114 -3.69 13.06 -28.02
N ASP A 115 -2.58 12.62 -27.42
CA ASP A 115 -1.59 11.76 -28.07
C ASP A 115 -2.01 10.28 -27.98
N ALA A 116 -2.57 9.78 -29.07
CA ALA A 116 -3.04 8.40 -29.17
C ALA A 116 -1.93 7.35 -28.93
N GLY A 117 -0.67 7.67 -29.26
CA GLY A 117 0.47 6.78 -29.05
C GLY A 117 0.80 6.64 -27.57
N GLN A 118 0.83 7.76 -26.84
CA GLN A 118 1.05 7.76 -25.39
C GLN A 118 -0.08 7.04 -24.66
N MET A 119 -1.33 7.28 -25.05
CA MET A 119 -2.49 6.62 -24.44
C MET A 119 -2.50 5.12 -24.70
N LEU A 120 -2.14 4.67 -25.91
CA LEU A 120 -2.01 3.26 -26.24
C LEU A 120 -0.95 2.58 -25.37
N LEU A 121 0.24 3.17 -25.27
CA LEU A 121 1.35 2.60 -24.50
C LEU A 121 1.03 2.55 -23.00
N MET A 122 0.47 3.63 -22.45
CA MET A 122 0.02 3.69 -21.06
C MET A 122 -0.98 2.56 -20.75
N ARG A 123 -2.00 2.38 -21.61
CA ARG A 123 -3.03 1.34 -21.43
C ARG A 123 -2.45 -0.07 -21.56
N LEU A 124 -1.55 -0.29 -22.52
CA LEU A 124 -0.88 -1.58 -22.69
C LEU A 124 -0.04 -1.93 -21.46
N MET A 125 0.75 -0.99 -20.94
CA MET A 125 1.55 -1.19 -19.73
C MET A 125 0.68 -1.44 -18.50
N GLY A 126 -0.42 -0.69 -18.35
CA GLY A 126 -1.38 -0.91 -17.28
C GLY A 126 -2.05 -2.29 -17.36
N ALA A 127 -2.39 -2.75 -18.56
CA ALA A 127 -2.94 -4.08 -18.80
C ALA A 127 -1.93 -5.20 -18.50
N VAL A 128 -0.67 -5.05 -18.91
CA VAL A 128 0.40 -6.01 -18.58
C VAL A 128 0.62 -6.09 -17.07
N ALA A 129 0.70 -4.95 -16.38
CA ALA A 129 0.84 -4.92 -14.93
C ALA A 129 -0.34 -5.58 -14.20
N GLN A 130 -1.57 -5.40 -14.70
CA GLN A 130 -2.75 -6.07 -14.16
C GLN A 130 -2.70 -7.58 -14.37
N PHE A 131 -2.35 -8.02 -15.59
CA PHE A 131 -2.18 -9.43 -15.92
C PHE A 131 -1.16 -10.13 -15.01
N GLU A 132 -0.01 -9.50 -14.75
CA GLU A 132 1.00 -10.06 -13.84
C GLU A 132 0.49 -10.21 -12.41
N ARG A 133 -0.25 -9.22 -11.90
CA ARG A 133 -0.88 -9.28 -10.57
C ARG A 133 -1.87 -10.44 -10.48
N ASP A 134 -2.73 -10.58 -11.47
CA ASP A 134 -3.75 -11.64 -11.51
C ASP A 134 -3.10 -13.02 -11.61
N ARG A 135 -2.06 -13.16 -12.42
CA ARG A 135 -1.27 -14.40 -12.55
C ARG A 135 -0.60 -14.80 -11.24
N LEU A 136 -0.08 -13.83 -10.48
CA LEU A 136 0.51 -14.07 -9.17
C LEU A 136 -0.55 -14.49 -8.13
N ALA A 137 -1.73 -13.85 -8.16
CA ALA A 137 -2.85 -14.21 -7.30
C ALA A 137 -3.36 -15.64 -7.57
N GLU A 138 -3.47 -16.03 -8.84
CA GLU A 138 -3.82 -17.39 -9.26
C GLU A 138 -2.83 -18.42 -8.69
N ARG A 139 -1.52 -18.19 -8.87
CA ARG A 139 -0.47 -19.08 -8.32
C ARG A 139 -0.54 -19.21 -6.80
N ARG A 140 -0.80 -18.10 -6.09
CA ARG A 140 -1.00 -18.10 -4.63
C ARG A 140 -2.22 -18.93 -4.24
N ALA A 141 -3.34 -18.79 -4.96
CA ALA A 141 -4.55 -19.57 -4.70
C ALA A 141 -4.32 -21.08 -4.86
N ILE A 142 -3.61 -21.49 -5.93
CA ILE A 142 -3.22 -22.90 -6.14
C ILE A 142 -2.33 -23.40 -4.99
N GLY A 143 -1.33 -22.61 -4.59
CA GLY A 143 -0.45 -22.96 -3.47
C GLY A 143 -1.19 -23.10 -2.14
N ILE A 144 -2.13 -22.19 -1.86
CA ILE A 144 -2.99 -22.25 -0.67
C ILE A 144 -3.88 -23.49 -0.72
N ALA A 145 -4.48 -23.81 -1.86
CA ALA A 145 -5.33 -25.00 -2.01
C ALA A 145 -4.54 -26.29 -1.74
N LYS A 146 -3.33 -26.41 -2.30
CA LYS A 146 -2.43 -27.54 -2.04
C LYS A 146 -2.03 -27.63 -0.57
N ALA A 147 -1.61 -26.53 0.04
CA ALA A 147 -1.23 -26.51 1.46
C ALA A 147 -2.42 -26.79 2.41
N LYS A 148 -3.65 -26.47 2.02
CA LYS A 148 -4.87 -26.87 2.74
C LYS A 148 -5.12 -28.38 2.62
N GLN A 149 -4.99 -28.96 1.43
CA GLN A 149 -5.09 -30.41 1.23
C GLN A 149 -4.00 -31.17 2.01
N ASP A 150 -2.78 -30.66 2.04
CA ASP A 150 -1.65 -31.21 2.80
C ASP A 150 -1.77 -30.98 4.33
N GLY A 151 -2.85 -30.35 4.82
CA GLY A 151 -3.07 -30.11 6.24
C GLY A 151 -2.07 -29.13 6.89
N LYS A 152 -1.35 -28.33 6.11
CA LYS A 152 -0.32 -27.39 6.63
C LYS A 152 -0.93 -26.20 7.39
N TYR A 153 -2.15 -25.81 7.07
CA TYR A 153 -2.85 -24.74 7.77
C TYR A 153 -3.47 -25.25 9.08
N LYS A 154 -2.72 -25.14 10.18
CA LYS A 154 -3.17 -25.53 11.54
C LYS A 154 -3.87 -24.40 12.32
N GLY A 155 -4.25 -23.32 11.63
CA GLY A 155 -4.79 -22.12 12.27
C GLY A 155 -3.74 -21.33 13.05
N ARG A 156 -4.19 -20.30 13.78
CA ARG A 156 -3.32 -19.52 14.67
C ARG A 156 -2.93 -20.39 15.86
N ALA A 157 -1.62 -20.49 16.15
CA ALA A 157 -1.15 -21.19 17.35
C ALA A 157 -1.90 -20.67 18.59
N PRO A 158 -2.40 -21.55 19.48
CA PRO A 158 -3.25 -21.14 20.58
C PRO A 158 -2.40 -20.58 21.74
N THR A 159 -1.77 -19.42 21.51
CA THR A 159 -0.81 -18.79 22.43
C THR A 159 -1.39 -18.46 23.81
N ALA A 160 -2.70 -18.22 23.90
CA ALA A 160 -3.38 -18.00 25.16
C ALA A 160 -3.72 -19.32 25.88
N ARG A 161 -4.21 -20.35 25.17
CA ARG A 161 -4.51 -21.66 25.79
C ARG A 161 -3.24 -22.36 26.25
N ALA A 162 -2.09 -22.07 25.64
CA ALA A 162 -0.79 -22.52 26.15
C ALA A 162 -0.46 -22.00 27.56
N LYS A 163 -1.15 -20.96 28.06
CA LYS A 163 -0.98 -20.39 29.41
C LYS A 163 -2.10 -20.77 30.38
N THR A 164 -2.81 -21.87 30.09
CA THR A 164 -3.96 -22.31 30.91
C THR A 164 -3.54 -22.58 32.35
N ASP A 165 -2.44 -23.28 32.57
CA ASP A 165 -1.96 -23.65 33.91
C ASP A 165 -1.58 -22.42 34.73
N ASP A 166 -0.87 -21.46 34.13
CA ASP A 166 -0.52 -20.19 34.76
C ASP A 166 -1.79 -19.41 35.17
N VAL A 167 -2.78 -19.33 34.28
CA VAL A 167 -4.05 -18.64 34.54
C VAL A 167 -4.81 -19.29 35.69
N LEU A 168 -4.89 -20.62 35.72
CA LEU A 168 -5.57 -21.38 36.79
C LEU A 168 -4.84 -21.21 38.13
N ALA A 169 -3.50 -21.30 38.15
CA ALA A 169 -2.70 -21.12 39.35
C ALA A 169 -2.82 -19.69 39.92
N LEU A 170 -2.78 -18.66 39.07
CA LEU A 170 -2.95 -17.27 39.50
C LEU A 170 -4.39 -17.00 39.99
N LYS A 171 -5.39 -17.65 39.36
CA LYS A 171 -6.78 -17.54 39.81
C LYS A 171 -7.00 -18.20 41.17
N ALA A 172 -6.38 -19.36 41.41
CA ALA A 172 -6.42 -20.05 42.71
C ALA A 172 -5.77 -19.23 43.83
N ARG A 173 -4.78 -18.38 43.51
CA ARG A 173 -4.18 -17.40 44.42
C ARG A 173 -5.05 -16.16 44.68
N GLY A 174 -6.26 -16.11 44.12
CA GLY A 174 -7.23 -15.03 44.35
C GLY A 174 -7.07 -13.79 43.47
N MET A 175 -6.17 -13.79 42.49
CA MET A 175 -5.99 -12.63 41.59
C MET A 175 -7.22 -12.35 40.72
N LYS A 176 -7.40 -11.08 40.37
CA LYS A 176 -8.45 -10.62 39.44
C LYS A 176 -8.04 -10.88 38.00
N ALA A 177 -9.02 -11.04 37.11
CA ALA A 177 -8.78 -11.39 35.70
C ALA A 177 -7.90 -10.36 34.96
N SER A 178 -7.96 -9.08 35.33
CA SER A 178 -7.11 -8.01 34.79
C SER A 178 -5.64 -8.16 35.21
N GLU A 179 -5.38 -8.56 36.44
CA GLU A 179 -4.03 -8.79 36.97
C GLU A 179 -3.42 -10.04 36.34
N ILE A 180 -4.20 -11.11 36.23
CA ILE A 180 -3.80 -12.34 35.55
C ILE A 180 -3.44 -12.05 34.09
N ALA A 181 -4.25 -11.25 33.39
CA ALA A 181 -3.99 -10.86 32.00
C ALA A 181 -2.67 -10.11 31.85
N ALA A 182 -2.35 -9.19 32.78
CA ALA A 182 -1.10 -8.45 32.78
C ALA A 182 0.12 -9.36 33.03
N VAL A 183 0.05 -10.24 34.04
CA VAL A 183 1.14 -11.16 34.39
C VAL A 183 1.36 -12.20 33.29
N ALA A 184 0.28 -12.84 32.82
CA ALA A 184 0.33 -13.83 31.77
C ALA A 184 0.51 -13.21 30.37
N LYS A 185 0.55 -11.87 30.23
CA LYS A 185 0.68 -11.14 28.96
C LYS A 185 -0.30 -11.66 27.88
N ILE A 186 -1.57 -11.77 28.24
CA ILE A 186 -2.67 -12.15 27.34
C ILE A 186 -3.85 -11.19 27.50
N GLY A 187 -4.78 -11.19 26.55
CA GLY A 187 -5.99 -10.37 26.69
C GLY A 187 -6.91 -10.87 27.81
N VAL A 188 -7.59 -9.94 28.50
CA VAL A 188 -8.56 -10.27 29.56
C VAL A 188 -9.65 -11.22 29.05
N ALA A 189 -10.11 -11.04 27.81
CA ALA A 189 -11.06 -11.94 27.16
C ALA A 189 -10.53 -13.38 26.99
N SER A 190 -9.21 -13.56 26.87
CA SER A 190 -8.59 -14.89 26.85
C SER A 190 -8.56 -15.52 28.23
N VAL A 191 -8.31 -14.74 29.29
CA VAL A 191 -8.38 -15.22 30.68
C VAL A 191 -9.77 -15.74 30.99
N TYR A 192 -10.82 -14.96 30.71
CA TYR A 192 -12.21 -15.39 30.95
C TYR A 192 -12.57 -16.65 30.18
N ARG A 193 -12.15 -16.76 28.92
CA ARG A 193 -12.39 -17.95 28.10
C ARG A 193 -11.71 -19.20 28.65
N ILE A 194 -10.46 -19.07 29.12
CA ILE A 194 -9.74 -20.17 29.78
C ILE A 194 -10.47 -20.61 31.05
N LEU A 195 -10.93 -19.66 31.87
CA LEU A 195 -11.68 -19.96 33.09
C LEU A 195 -13.03 -20.59 32.81
N SER A 196 -13.76 -20.15 31.77
CA SER A 196 -15.04 -20.76 31.39
C SER A 196 -14.86 -22.16 30.82
N ASP A 197 -13.88 -22.36 29.93
CA ASP A 197 -13.60 -23.65 29.29
C ASP A 197 -13.23 -24.72 30.33
N ASN A 198 -12.49 -24.35 31.40
CA ASN A 198 -12.09 -25.29 32.46
C ASN A 198 -13.14 -25.51 33.54
N LYS A 199 -14.06 -24.55 33.76
CA LYS A 199 -15.17 -24.72 34.70
C LYS A 199 -16.24 -25.67 34.16
N ALA A 200 -16.39 -25.78 32.83
CA ALA A 200 -17.32 -26.70 32.17
C ALA A 200 -16.76 -28.14 32.05
N ALA A 201 -15.46 -28.32 32.27
CA ALA A 201 -14.77 -29.61 32.20
C ALA A 201 -14.57 -30.27 33.59
N SER A 202 -15.01 -29.60 34.67
CA SER A 202 -14.99 -30.07 36.06
C SER A 202 -16.40 -30.44 36.51
#